data_AF-A0A5K0Z9K1-F1
#
_entry.id   AF-A0A5K0Z9K1-F1
#
_cell.length_a   1.000
_cell.length_b   1.000
_cell.length_c   1.000
_cell.angle_alpha   90.00
_cell.angle_beta   90.00
_cell.angle_gamma   90.00
#
_symmetry.space_group_name_H-M   'P 1'
#
loop_
_entity.id
_entity.type
_entity.pdbx_description
1 polymer ?
#
loop_
_entity_poly.entity_id
_entity_poly.type
_entity_poly.pdbx_seq_one_letter_code
_entity_poly.pdbx_strand_id
1 'polypeptide(L)'
;DIHGQYSDLLRLFEYGGFPPEANYLFLGDYVDRGKQSIETICLLLAYKIKYPENFFLLRGNHECASINRIYGFYDECKRRFNVRLWKTFTDCFNCLPVAALIDEKILCMHGGLSPDLKSLDQIRNIARPVDVPDQGLLCDLLWADPDKEIEGWGENDRGVSYTFGADKVAEFLEKHDLDLICRAHQ
;
A
#
# COMPACT_ATOMS: atom_id res chain seq x y z
N ASP A 1 -2.96 -5.19 5.77
CA ASP A 1 -3.15 -3.87 6.42
C ASP A 1 -2.85 -4.00 7.90
N ILE A 2 -2.31 -2.94 8.52
CA ILE A 2 -1.97 -2.92 9.96
C ILE A 2 -2.81 -1.90 10.72
N HIS A 3 -3.17 -0.77 10.09
CA HIS A 3 -4.07 0.25 10.64
C HIS A 3 -3.82 0.59 12.12
N GLY A 4 -2.57 0.92 12.48
CA GLY A 4 -2.23 1.32 13.84
C GLY A 4 -2.48 0.28 14.94
N GLN A 5 -2.64 -1.00 14.59
CA GLN A 5 -2.75 -2.13 15.53
C GLN A 5 -1.37 -2.61 15.99
N TYR A 6 -0.63 -1.73 16.67
CA TYR A 6 0.78 -1.95 17.01
C TYR A 6 1.05 -3.25 17.78
N SER A 7 0.18 -3.61 18.73
CA SER A 7 0.35 -4.85 19.50
C SER A 7 0.21 -6.10 18.62
N ASP A 8 -0.67 -6.06 17.62
CA ASP A 8 -0.85 -7.17 16.68
C ASP A 8 0.31 -7.23 15.68
N LEU A 9 0.90 -6.08 15.30
CA LEU A 9 2.13 -6.05 14.52
C LEU A 9 3.30 -6.72 15.25
N LEU A 10 3.45 -6.47 16.56
CA LEU A 10 4.48 -7.16 17.36
C LEU A 10 4.24 -8.66 17.38
N ARG A 11 2.99 -9.09 17.53
CA ARG A 11 2.61 -10.50 17.46
C ARG A 11 2.89 -11.11 16.08
N LEU A 12 2.67 -10.37 14.99
CA LEU A 12 3.04 -10.82 13.64
C LEU A 12 4.53 -11.12 13.54
N PHE A 13 5.40 -10.28 14.11
CA PHE A 13 6.84 -10.53 14.16
C PHE A 13 7.22 -11.67 15.11
N GLU A 14 6.55 -11.83 16.25
CA GLU A 14 6.78 -12.99 17.14
C GLU A 14 6.52 -14.33 16.44
N TYR A 15 5.50 -14.39 15.57
CA TYR A 15 5.16 -15.60 14.83
C TYR A 15 6.00 -15.77 13.56
N GLY A 16 6.29 -14.69 12.83
CA GLY A 16 7.02 -14.72 11.56
C GLY A 16 8.54 -14.65 11.69
N GLY A 17 9.07 -14.35 12.87
CA GLY A 17 10.48 -14.06 13.13
C GLY A 17 10.76 -12.56 13.09
N PHE A 18 11.40 -12.02 14.12
CA PHE A 18 11.74 -10.58 14.11
C PHE A 18 12.81 -10.29 13.06
N PRO A 19 12.76 -9.16 12.33
CA PRO A 19 13.84 -8.79 11.44
C PRO A 19 15.20 -8.73 12.18
N PRO A 20 16.27 -9.40 11.67
CA PRO A 20 16.44 -9.88 10.31
C PRO A 20 16.24 -11.40 10.12
N GLU A 21 15.58 -12.09 11.06
CA GLU A 21 15.35 -13.54 10.98
C GLU A 21 14.50 -13.94 9.75
N ALA A 22 13.63 -13.03 9.30
CA ALA A 22 12.85 -13.17 8.07
C ALA A 22 12.88 -11.86 7.24
N ASN A 23 12.69 -12.01 5.93
CA ASN A 23 12.47 -10.90 5.01
C ASN A 23 11.00 -10.52 4.98
N TYR A 24 10.69 -9.23 4.90
CA TYR A 24 9.32 -8.73 4.93
C TYR A 24 9.01 -7.81 3.76
N LEU A 25 7.83 -7.99 3.17
CA LEU A 25 7.17 -7.04 2.30
C LEU A 25 5.81 -6.71 2.89
N PHE A 26 5.58 -5.45 3.25
CA PHE A 26 4.26 -4.97 3.65
C PHE A 26 3.56 -4.28 2.49
N LEU A 27 2.25 -4.49 2.37
CA LEU A 27 1.43 -4.02 1.27
C LEU A 27 0.71 -2.69 1.56
N GLY A 28 1.18 -1.88 2.52
CA GLY A 28 0.55 -0.59 2.86
C GLY A 28 -0.45 -0.64 4.02
N ASP A 29 -1.13 0.50 4.22
CA ASP A 29 -2.14 0.76 5.24
C ASP A 29 -1.61 0.52 6.66
N TYR A 30 -0.59 1.30 6.99
CA TYR A 30 0.09 1.27 8.29
C TYR A 30 -0.64 2.10 9.34
N VAL A 31 -1.23 3.21 8.91
CA VAL A 31 -1.83 4.24 9.77
C VAL A 31 -3.36 4.25 9.68
N ASP A 32 -3.97 5.14 10.46
CA ASP A 32 -5.42 5.33 10.60
C ASP A 32 -6.17 4.15 11.23
N ARG A 33 -7.44 4.41 11.61
CA ARG A 33 -8.44 3.49 12.18
C ARG A 33 -8.07 2.86 13.55
N GLY A 34 -6.80 2.55 13.81
CA GLY A 34 -6.30 2.08 15.09
C GLY A 34 -5.81 3.20 16.01
N LYS A 35 -5.29 2.79 17.18
CA LYS A 35 -4.94 3.69 18.29
C LYS A 35 -3.47 4.09 18.35
N GLN A 36 -2.59 3.37 17.65
CA GLN A 36 -1.13 3.45 17.79
C GLN A 36 -0.45 3.50 16.42
N SER A 37 -0.94 4.37 15.53
CA SER A 37 -0.40 4.51 14.18
C SER A 37 1.03 5.03 14.20
N ILE A 38 1.36 5.93 15.13
CA ILE A 38 2.72 6.48 15.26
C ILE A 38 3.70 5.38 15.63
N GLU A 39 3.40 4.53 16.62
CA GLU A 39 4.27 3.40 16.98
C GLU A 39 4.45 2.43 15.81
N THR A 40 3.35 2.06 15.15
CA THR A 40 3.35 1.19 13.97
C THR A 40 4.30 1.71 12.91
N ILE A 41 4.10 2.94 12.43
CA ILE A 41 4.94 3.47 11.35
C ILE A 41 6.38 3.74 11.79
N CYS A 42 6.60 4.17 13.05
CA CYS A 42 7.96 4.36 13.56
C CYS A 42 8.75 3.05 13.57
N LEU A 43 8.16 1.95 14.04
CA LEU A 43 8.82 0.65 14.06
C LEU A 43 9.15 0.17 12.64
N LEU A 44 8.18 0.26 11.73
CA LEU A 44 8.37 -0.15 10.33
C LEU A 44 9.46 0.67 9.63
N LEU A 45 9.50 1.99 9.82
CA LEU A 45 10.55 2.85 9.27
C LEU A 45 11.91 2.58 9.93
N ALA A 46 11.95 2.31 11.24
CA ALA A 46 13.18 1.92 11.92
C ALA A 46 13.74 0.62 11.34
N TYR A 47 12.90 -0.38 11.08
CA TYR A 47 13.33 -1.60 10.39
C TYR A 47 13.74 -1.35 8.94
N LYS A 48 13.06 -0.45 8.21
CA LYS A 48 13.48 -0.08 6.86
C LYS A 48 14.88 0.55 6.84
N ILE A 49 15.21 1.38 7.83
CA ILE A 49 16.55 1.98 7.97
C ILE A 49 17.57 0.91 8.38
N LYS A 50 17.20 0.02 9.32
CA LYS A 50 18.10 -0.98 9.89
C LYS A 50 18.42 -2.13 8.92
N TYR A 51 17.43 -2.54 8.12
CA TYR A 51 17.49 -3.67 7.21
C TYR A 51 16.98 -3.29 5.81
N PRO A 52 17.66 -2.35 5.11
CA PRO A 52 17.16 -1.75 3.89
C PRO A 52 16.94 -2.75 2.73
N GLU A 53 17.69 -3.85 2.72
CA GLU A 53 17.64 -4.89 1.69
C GLU A 53 16.78 -6.12 2.07
N ASN A 54 16.19 -6.13 3.27
CA ASN A 54 15.42 -7.27 3.80
C ASN A 54 14.01 -6.87 4.25
N PHE A 55 13.74 -5.57 4.36
CA PHE A 55 12.48 -5.03 4.86
C PHE A 55 11.92 -3.99 3.88
N PHE A 56 10.74 -4.25 3.35
CA PHE A 56 10.13 -3.47 2.27
C PHE A 56 8.73 -3.03 2.64
N LEU A 57 8.40 -1.78 2.30
CA LEU A 57 7.15 -1.12 2.64
C LEU A 57 6.56 -0.55 1.35
N LEU A 58 5.42 -1.05 0.91
CA LEU A 58 4.63 -0.44 -0.17
C LEU A 58 3.72 0.66 0.38
N ARG A 59 3.20 1.50 -0.51
CA ARG A 59 2.23 2.54 -0.19
C ARG A 59 0.81 1.99 -0.23
N GLY A 60 0.05 2.15 0.85
CA GLY A 60 -1.40 1.95 0.86
C GLY A 60 -2.17 3.25 0.60
N ASN A 61 -3.49 3.17 0.49
CA ASN A 61 -4.32 4.35 0.26
C ASN A 61 -4.41 5.24 1.51
N HIS A 62 -4.14 4.72 2.71
CA HIS A 62 -4.04 5.51 3.93
C HIS A 62 -2.68 6.24 4.09
N GLU A 63 -1.68 5.92 3.27
CA GLU A 63 -0.42 6.68 3.19
C GLU A 63 -0.52 7.89 2.22
N CYS A 64 -1.65 8.59 2.23
CA CYS A 64 -1.85 9.86 1.53
C CYS A 64 -2.49 10.92 2.44
N ALA A 65 -2.20 12.18 2.16
CA ALA A 65 -2.61 13.28 3.05
C ALA A 65 -4.13 13.43 3.13
N SER A 66 -4.86 13.27 2.03
CA SER A 66 -6.31 13.44 1.98
C SER A 66 -7.05 12.44 2.88
N ILE A 67 -6.59 11.19 2.91
CA ILE A 67 -7.20 10.12 3.71
C ILE A 67 -6.77 10.22 5.17
N ASN A 68 -5.47 10.23 5.47
CA ASN A 68 -5.01 10.19 6.85
C ASN A 68 -5.18 11.51 7.62
N ARG A 69 -5.65 12.56 6.92
CA ARG A 69 -6.17 13.78 7.54
C ARG A 69 -7.47 13.56 8.31
N ILE A 70 -8.28 12.60 7.90
CA ILE A 70 -9.67 12.40 8.35
C ILE A 70 -9.83 11.10 9.14
N TYR A 71 -9.06 10.05 8.82
CA TYR A 71 -9.25 8.71 9.39
C TYR A 71 -8.39 8.40 10.65
N GLY A 72 -7.71 9.41 11.20
CA GLY A 72 -7.21 9.40 12.58
C GLY A 72 -5.74 9.79 12.75
N PHE A 73 -4.87 9.56 11.78
CA PHE A 73 -3.42 9.74 11.95
C PHE A 73 -3.02 11.19 12.17
N TYR A 74 -3.64 12.12 11.44
CA TYR A 74 -3.44 13.56 11.68
C TYR A 74 -3.76 13.94 13.12
N ASP A 75 -4.90 13.48 13.64
CA ASP A 75 -5.34 13.82 14.99
C ASP A 75 -4.45 13.15 16.04
N GLU A 76 -3.96 11.93 15.78
CA GLU A 76 -2.95 11.27 16.61
C GLU A 76 -1.65 12.09 16.69
N CYS A 77 -1.11 12.50 15.53
CA CYS A 77 0.10 13.33 15.44
C CYS A 77 -0.10 14.68 16.14
N LYS A 78 -1.22 15.36 15.89
CA LYS A 78 -1.54 16.66 16.51
C LYS A 78 -1.68 16.55 18.02
N ARG A 79 -2.33 15.50 18.52
CA ARG A 79 -2.59 15.29 19.96
C ARG A 79 -1.32 14.94 20.73
N ARG A 80 -0.45 14.10 20.17
CA ARG A 80 0.75 13.60 20.87
C ARG A 80 2.00 14.44 20.61
N PHE A 81 2.04 15.13 19.48
CA PHE A 81 3.17 15.94 19.04
C PHE A 81 2.68 17.27 18.47
N ASN A 82 2.68 17.42 17.15
CA ASN A 82 2.23 18.63 16.46
C ASN A 82 1.91 18.33 15.00
N VAL A 83 1.28 19.30 14.32
CA VAL A 83 0.91 19.20 12.90
C VAL A 83 2.13 19.14 11.97
N ARG A 84 3.29 19.69 12.38
CA ARG A 84 4.51 19.62 11.57
C ARG A 84 4.99 18.17 11.41
N LEU A 85 4.87 17.36 12.47
CA LEU A 85 5.22 15.93 12.40
C LEU A 85 4.36 15.19 11.37
N TRP A 86 3.05 15.44 11.33
CA TRP A 86 2.17 14.85 10.32
C TRP A 86 2.61 15.21 8.90
N LYS A 87 2.97 16.47 8.64
CA LYS A 87 3.50 16.89 7.33
C LYS A 87 4.80 16.16 6.96
N THR A 88 5.69 15.95 7.93
CA THR A 88 6.92 15.16 7.71
C THR A 88 6.61 13.70 7.36
N PHE A 89 5.59 13.09 7.99
CA PHE A 89 5.13 11.77 7.58
C PHE A 89 4.52 11.79 6.17
N THR A 90 3.75 12.81 5.80
CA THR A 90 3.25 12.99 4.42
C THR A 90 4.40 13.02 3.41
N ASP A 91 5.46 13.78 3.67
CA ASP A 91 6.64 13.83 2.79
C ASP A 91 7.30 12.45 2.65
N CYS A 92 7.40 11.69 3.75
CA CYS A 92 7.89 10.31 3.75
C CYS A 92 6.98 9.38 2.93
N PHE A 93 5.67 9.45 3.14
CA PHE A 93 4.69 8.60 2.45
C PHE A 93 4.66 8.85 0.95
N ASN A 94 4.84 10.11 0.52
CA ASN A 94 4.95 10.48 -0.89
C ASN A 94 6.15 9.84 -1.60
N CYS A 95 7.09 9.27 -0.85
CA CYS A 95 8.27 8.58 -1.37
C CYS A 95 8.16 7.04 -1.33
N LEU A 96 7.09 6.47 -0.79
CA LEU A 96 6.93 5.02 -0.73
C LEU A 96 6.78 4.41 -2.14
N PRO A 97 7.37 3.24 -2.41
CA PRO A 97 7.11 2.49 -3.63
C PRO A 97 5.65 2.00 -3.65
N VAL A 98 5.08 1.87 -4.84
CA VAL A 98 3.65 1.55 -5.01
C VAL A 98 3.39 0.11 -5.44
N ALA A 99 4.42 -0.60 -5.88
CA ALA A 99 4.36 -2.01 -6.21
C ALA A 99 5.72 -2.69 -5.97
N ALA A 100 5.71 -4.02 -5.89
CA ALA A 100 6.90 -4.87 -5.91
C ALA A 100 6.69 -6.04 -6.87
N LEU A 101 7.78 -6.53 -7.46
CA LEU A 101 7.78 -7.74 -8.29
C LEU A 101 8.73 -8.75 -7.65
N ILE A 102 8.19 -9.87 -7.17
CA ILE A 102 8.95 -10.93 -6.51
C ILE A 102 9.24 -12.02 -7.53
N ASP A 103 10.52 -12.40 -7.66
CA ASP A 103 11.02 -13.47 -8.53
C ASP A 103 10.48 -13.39 -9.96
N GLU A 104 10.23 -12.17 -10.46
CA GLU A 104 9.66 -11.90 -11.77
C GLU A 104 8.27 -12.54 -12.01
N LYS A 105 7.60 -13.04 -10.96
CA LYS A 105 6.36 -13.82 -11.07
C LYS A 105 5.21 -13.33 -10.21
N ILE A 106 5.47 -12.67 -9.08
CA ILE A 106 4.41 -12.19 -8.18
C ILE A 106 4.42 -10.67 -8.14
N LEU A 107 3.38 -10.05 -8.71
CA LEU A 107 3.20 -8.61 -8.66
C LEU A 107 2.40 -8.24 -7.40
N CYS A 108 2.99 -7.42 -6.55
CA CYS A 108 2.43 -6.99 -5.28
C CYS A 108 2.05 -5.51 -5.32
N MET A 109 0.87 -5.15 -4.85
CA MET A 109 0.40 -3.78 -4.64
C MET A 109 -0.64 -3.73 -3.52
N HIS A 110 -1.09 -2.53 -3.13
CA HIS A 110 -2.10 -2.43 -2.08
C HIS A 110 -3.51 -2.73 -2.60
N GLY A 111 -3.97 -1.94 -3.56
CA GLY A 111 -5.30 -2.03 -4.18
C GLY A 111 -5.37 -3.13 -5.23
N GLY A 112 -5.19 -2.78 -6.50
CA GLY A 112 -5.27 -3.75 -7.58
C GLY A 112 -4.96 -3.20 -8.96
N LEU A 113 -5.50 -3.83 -9.99
CA LEU A 113 -5.20 -3.50 -11.38
C LEU A 113 -5.82 -2.16 -11.79
N SER A 114 -5.22 -1.56 -12.82
CA SER A 114 -5.71 -0.33 -13.46
C SER A 114 -6.00 -0.56 -14.94
N PRO A 115 -7.08 0.00 -15.51
CA PRO A 115 -7.28 0.01 -16.96
C PRO A 115 -6.13 0.74 -17.67
N ASP A 116 -5.42 1.65 -17.01
CA ASP A 116 -4.29 2.39 -17.53
C ASP A 116 -2.96 1.61 -17.47
N LEU A 117 -2.89 0.51 -16.71
CA LEU A 117 -1.68 -0.29 -16.57
C LEU A 117 -1.53 -1.25 -17.77
N LYS A 118 -0.77 -0.83 -18.77
CA LYS A 118 -0.46 -1.62 -19.97
C LYS A 118 0.96 -2.19 -19.97
N SER A 119 1.89 -1.56 -19.25
CA SER A 119 3.27 -1.99 -19.05
C SER A 119 3.72 -1.72 -17.61
N LEU A 120 4.51 -2.63 -17.04
CA LEU A 120 5.12 -2.44 -15.71
C LEU A 120 6.07 -1.23 -15.69
N ASP A 121 6.58 -0.78 -16.84
CA ASP A 121 7.39 0.44 -16.93
C ASP A 121 6.59 1.70 -16.55
N GLN A 122 5.26 1.69 -16.74
CA GLN A 122 4.43 2.82 -16.29
C GLN A 122 4.51 2.98 -14.77
N ILE A 123 4.60 1.89 -14.01
CA ILE A 123 4.82 1.93 -12.56
C ILE A 123 6.23 2.46 -12.25
N ARG A 124 7.25 1.95 -12.97
CA ARG A 124 8.66 2.38 -12.79
C ARG A 124 8.87 3.87 -13.04
N ASN A 125 8.10 4.45 -13.96
CA ASN A 125 8.20 5.84 -14.37
C ASN A 125 7.41 6.82 -13.46
N ILE A 126 6.72 6.34 -12.42
CA ILE A 126 6.09 7.23 -11.44
C ILE A 126 7.18 7.94 -10.64
N ALA A 127 7.35 9.24 -10.90
CA ALA A 127 8.29 10.07 -10.17
C ALA A 127 7.87 10.24 -8.71
N ARG A 128 8.84 10.29 -7.80
CA ARG A 128 8.63 10.53 -6.36
C ARG A 128 9.47 11.73 -5.91
N PRO A 129 8.99 12.57 -4.96
CA PRO A 129 7.73 12.44 -4.23
C PRO A 129 6.50 12.79 -5.08
N VAL A 130 5.38 12.10 -4.83
CA VAL A 130 4.11 12.34 -5.52
C VAL A 130 2.94 12.12 -4.57
N ASP A 131 1.90 12.95 -4.68
CA ASP A 131 0.64 12.72 -3.97
C ASP A 131 -0.25 11.74 -4.74
N VAL A 132 -1.20 11.10 -4.07
CA VAL A 132 -2.11 10.16 -4.75
C VAL A 132 -3.21 10.98 -5.44
N PRO A 133 -3.33 10.92 -6.78
CA PRO A 133 -4.40 11.62 -7.50
C PRO A 133 -5.76 10.95 -7.23
N ASP A 134 -6.85 11.66 -7.52
CA ASP A 134 -8.21 11.14 -7.35
C ASP A 134 -8.58 10.07 -8.41
N GLN A 135 -7.82 9.96 -9.50
CA GLN A 135 -8.05 9.00 -10.60
C GLN A 135 -6.74 8.62 -11.32
N GLY A 136 -6.82 7.55 -12.13
CA GLY A 136 -5.74 7.06 -13.00
C GLY A 136 -4.81 6.07 -12.30
N LEU A 137 -3.75 5.65 -13.01
CA LEU A 137 -2.88 4.54 -12.61
C LEU A 137 -2.47 4.52 -11.12
N LEU A 138 -1.96 5.62 -10.58
CA LEU A 138 -1.51 5.67 -9.18
C LEU A 138 -2.68 5.55 -8.19
N CYS A 139 -3.85 6.11 -8.52
CA CYS A 139 -5.05 5.92 -7.72
C CYS A 139 -5.43 4.44 -7.71
N ASP A 140 -5.52 3.82 -8.89
CA ASP A 140 -6.02 2.46 -9.04
C ASP A 140 -5.13 1.40 -8.35
N LEU A 141 -3.80 1.54 -8.43
CA LEU A 141 -2.86 0.66 -7.73
C LEU A 141 -3.09 0.62 -6.21
N LEU A 142 -3.70 1.66 -5.65
CA LEU A 142 -3.96 1.80 -4.22
C LEU A 142 -5.44 1.60 -3.86
N TRP A 143 -6.38 1.65 -4.81
CA TRP A 143 -7.82 1.68 -4.52
C TRP A 143 -8.67 0.62 -5.22
N ALA A 144 -8.17 0.01 -6.31
CA ALA A 144 -8.96 -0.93 -7.07
C ALA A 144 -9.22 -2.23 -6.29
N ASP A 145 -10.40 -2.83 -6.50
CA ASP A 145 -10.82 -4.06 -5.84
C ASP A 145 -11.21 -5.16 -6.85
N PRO A 146 -10.95 -6.44 -6.54
CA PRO A 146 -11.48 -7.53 -7.34
C PRO A 146 -12.99 -7.67 -7.12
N ASP A 147 -13.74 -7.95 -8.19
CA ASP A 147 -15.14 -8.34 -8.11
C ASP A 147 -15.39 -9.58 -8.97
N LYS A 148 -15.88 -10.65 -8.33
CA LYS A 148 -16.13 -11.95 -8.95
C LYS A 148 -17.44 -12.01 -9.72
N GLU A 149 -18.35 -11.05 -9.52
CA GLU A 149 -19.67 -11.03 -10.16
C GLU A 149 -19.67 -10.23 -11.47
N ILE A 150 -18.52 -9.65 -11.86
CA ILE A 150 -18.36 -8.88 -13.09
C ILE A 150 -17.39 -9.54 -14.07
N GLU A 151 -17.56 -9.20 -15.34
CA GLU A 151 -16.57 -9.42 -16.40
C GLU A 151 -16.03 -8.06 -16.83
N GLY A 152 -14.71 -7.90 -16.89
CA GLY A 152 -14.08 -6.66 -17.26
C GLY A 152 -13.86 -5.68 -16.10
N TRP A 153 -14.19 -4.41 -16.33
CA TRP A 153 -14.05 -3.32 -15.35
C TRP A 153 -15.43 -2.85 -14.91
N GLY A 154 -15.61 -2.62 -13.61
CA GLY A 154 -16.86 -2.17 -13.01
C GLY A 154 -16.69 -0.89 -12.19
N GLU A 155 -17.82 -0.34 -11.76
CA GLU A 155 -17.84 0.72 -10.76
C GLU A 155 -17.41 0.17 -9.40
N ASN A 156 -16.75 1.01 -8.61
CA ASN A 156 -16.29 0.66 -7.27
C ASN A 156 -17.18 1.33 -6.22
N ASP A 157 -17.72 0.55 -5.30
CA ASP A 157 -18.58 1.02 -4.20
C ASP A 157 -17.89 2.05 -3.28
N ARG A 158 -16.55 2.12 -3.32
CA ARG A 158 -15.77 3.16 -2.62
C ARG A 158 -15.95 4.55 -3.23
N GLY A 159 -16.56 4.66 -4.41
CA GLY A 159 -16.72 5.91 -5.16
C GLY A 159 -15.42 6.44 -5.77
N VAL A 160 -14.38 5.60 -5.84
CA VAL A 160 -13.05 5.91 -6.38
C VAL A 160 -12.48 4.66 -7.03
N SER A 161 -11.70 4.84 -8.11
CA SER A 161 -11.13 3.75 -8.91
C SER A 161 -12.20 2.80 -9.48
N TYR A 162 -11.82 1.55 -9.75
CA TYR A 162 -12.60 0.55 -10.46
C TYR A 162 -12.66 -0.75 -9.65
N THR A 163 -13.65 -1.58 -9.98
CA THR A 163 -13.59 -3.02 -9.73
C THR A 163 -13.06 -3.75 -10.97
N PHE A 164 -12.43 -4.91 -10.79
CA PHE A 164 -11.93 -5.72 -11.89
C PHE A 164 -12.28 -7.21 -11.76
N GLY A 165 -12.71 -7.80 -12.87
CA GLY A 165 -13.10 -9.20 -12.97
C GLY A 165 -11.91 -10.17 -13.00
N ALA A 166 -12.22 -11.46 -12.82
CA ALA A 166 -11.24 -12.54 -12.91
C ALA A 166 -10.61 -12.65 -14.31
N ASP A 167 -11.35 -12.27 -15.36
CA ASP A 167 -10.87 -12.18 -16.73
C ASP A 167 -9.74 -11.16 -16.87
N LYS A 168 -9.82 -10.01 -16.18
CA LYS A 168 -8.76 -8.99 -16.19
C LYS A 168 -7.51 -9.43 -15.46
N VAL A 169 -7.66 -10.19 -14.39
CA VAL A 169 -6.53 -10.83 -13.71
C VAL A 169 -5.84 -11.82 -14.64
N ALA A 170 -6.60 -12.73 -15.27
CA ALA A 170 -6.04 -13.73 -16.17
C ALA A 170 -5.34 -13.11 -17.38
N GLU A 171 -5.98 -12.14 -18.05
CA GLU A 171 -5.40 -11.40 -19.18
C GLU A 171 -4.09 -10.70 -18.77
N PHE A 172 -4.06 -10.08 -17.60
CA PHE A 172 -2.88 -9.37 -17.11
C PHE A 172 -1.72 -10.32 -16.81
N LEU A 173 -2.00 -11.42 -16.11
CA LEU A 173 -1.00 -12.43 -15.76
C LEU A 173 -0.37 -13.05 -17.01
N GLU A 174 -1.20 -13.47 -17.97
CA GLU A 174 -0.73 -14.06 -19.23
C GLU A 174 0.11 -13.06 -20.03
N LYS A 175 -0.36 -11.82 -20.17
CA LYS A 175 0.33 -10.78 -20.94
C LYS A 175 1.72 -10.43 -20.37
N HIS A 176 1.87 -10.48 -19.05
CA HIS A 176 3.09 -10.06 -18.36
C HIS A 176 3.96 -11.24 -17.89
N ASP A 177 3.60 -12.48 -18.24
CA ASP A 177 4.26 -13.72 -17.80
C ASP A 177 4.40 -13.80 -16.26
N LEU A 178 3.31 -13.47 -15.57
CA LEU A 178 3.22 -13.51 -14.11
C LEU A 178 2.34 -14.67 -13.66
N ASP A 179 2.58 -15.13 -12.43
CA ASP A 179 1.81 -16.24 -11.83
C ASP A 179 0.76 -15.74 -10.84
N LEU A 180 0.99 -14.59 -10.19
CA LEU A 180 0.15 -14.12 -9.10
C LEU A 180 0.12 -12.59 -8.96
N ILE A 181 -1.07 -12.07 -8.63
CA ILE A 181 -1.23 -10.74 -8.04
C ILE A 181 -1.46 -10.91 -6.54
N CYS A 182 -0.59 -10.30 -5.73
CA CYS A 182 -0.72 -10.25 -4.28
C CYS A 182 -1.16 -8.85 -3.85
N ARG A 183 -2.24 -8.75 -3.08
CA ARG A 183 -2.86 -7.48 -2.70
C ARG A 183 -3.44 -7.49 -1.28
N ALA A 184 -3.87 -6.33 -0.78
CA ALA A 184 -4.38 -6.15 0.59
C ALA A 184 -5.76 -5.47 0.62
N HIS A 185 -5.96 -4.32 1.30
CA HIS A 185 -7.08 -3.36 1.17
C HIS A 185 -8.55 -3.83 1.45
N GLN A 186 -8.83 -5.13 1.50
CA GLN A 186 -10.12 -5.74 1.86
C GLN A 186 -9.95 -6.77 2.98
#